data_AF-A0A7J6H9Q5-F1
#
_entry.id   AF-A0A7J6H9Q5-F1
#
_cell.length_a   1.000
_cell.length_b   1.000
_cell.length_c   1.000
_cell.angle_alpha   90.00
_cell.angle_beta   90.00
_cell.angle_gamma   90.00
#
_symmetry.space_group_name_H-M   'P 1'
#
loop_
_entity.id
_entity.type
_entity.pdbx_description
1 polymer ?
#
loop_
_entity_poly.entity_id
_entity_poly.type
_entity_poly.pdbx_seq_one_letter_code
_entity_poly.pdbx_strand_id
1 'polypeptide(L)' 'MVKDVCQGISFVYNNIVYYSGDTDRIYLMGQSAGAHIAGCALLVLAIQESVKGENASVKVSDLKAY' A
#
# COMPACT_ATOMS: atom_id res chain seq x y z
N MET A 1 -12.20 -7.58 -3.16
CA MET A 1 -10.82 -8.11 -3.04
C MET A 1 -9.75 -7.04 -3.20
N VAL A 2 -9.54 -6.42 -4.38
CA VAL A 2 -8.49 -5.38 -4.54
C VAL A 2 -8.72 -4.17 -3.61
N LYS A 3 -9.96 -3.65 -3.53
CA LYS A 3 -10.30 -2.54 -2.62
C LYS A 3 -10.01 -2.87 -1.16
N ASP A 4 -10.29 -4.10 -0.74
CA ASP A 4 -10.05 -4.56 0.64
C ASP A 4 -8.54 -4.61 0.93
N VAL A 5 -7.73 -5.06 -0.04
CA VAL A 5 -6.27 -5.02 0.06
C VAL A 5 -5.74 -3.59 0.08
N CYS A 6 -6.27 -2.66 -0.73
CA CYS A 6 -5.90 -1.25 -0.66
C CYS A 6 -6.20 -0.66 0.74
N GLN A 7 -7.35 -1.01 1.33
CA GLN A 7 -7.70 -0.61 2.69
C GLN A 7 -6.75 -1.22 3.72
N GLY A 8 -6.40 -2.50 3.59
CA GLY A 8 -5.43 -3.17 4.47
C GLY A 8 -4.04 -2.53 4.40
N ILE A 9 -3.54 -2.24 3.20
CA ILE A 9 -2.26 -1.54 2.99
C ILE A 9 -2.32 -0.15 3.65
N SER A 10 -3.41 0.60 3.42
CA SER A 10 -3.59 1.93 4.01
C SER A 10 -3.66 1.88 5.53
N PHE A 11 -4.32 0.86 6.09
CA PHE A 11 -4.39 0.67 7.53
C PHE A 11 -3.00 0.45 8.11
N VAL A 12 -2.21 -0.46 7.53
CA VAL A 12 -0.84 -0.72 7.99
C VAL A 12 0.02 0.54 7.85
N TYR A 13 0.07 1.15 6.67
CA TYR A 13 0.87 2.35 6.40
C TYR A 13 0.60 3.47 7.43
N ASN A 14 -0.67 3.74 7.74
CA ASN A 14 -1.05 4.83 8.63
C ASN A 14 -0.90 4.52 10.12
N ASN A 15 -0.75 3.25 10.50
CA ASN A 15 -0.78 2.84 11.91
C ASN A 15 0.48 2.12 12.38
N ILE A 16 1.36 1.67 11.48
CA ILE A 16 2.51 0.81 11.84
C ILE A 16 3.46 1.49 12.84
N VAL A 17 3.54 2.83 12.85
CA VAL A 17 4.33 3.60 13.82
C VAL A 17 3.90 3.36 15.27
N TYR A 18 2.61 3.13 15.52
CA TYR A 18 2.10 2.80 16.86
C TYR A 18 2.51 1.39 17.32
N TYR A 19 3.01 0.57 16.40
CA TYR A 19 3.57 -0.75 16.65
C TYR A 19 5.10 -0.76 16.54
N SER A 20 5.75 0.42 16.64
CA SER A 20 7.20 0.60 16.49
C SER A 20 7.78 0.17 15.13
N GLY A 21 6.94 0.06 14.10
CA GLY A 21 7.42 -0.16 12.73
C GLY A 21 7.74 1.15 12.01
N ASP A 22 8.36 1.01 10.84
CA ASP A 22 8.90 2.11 10.05
C ASP A 22 8.16 2.22 8.72
N THR A 23 7.51 3.36 8.49
CA THR A 23 6.73 3.63 7.28
C THR A 23 7.56 3.64 6.01
N ASP A 24 8.86 3.95 6.09
CA ASP A 24 9.79 4.01 4.94
C ASP A 24 10.37 2.63 4.60
N ARG A 25 9.98 1.60 5.37
CA ARG A 25 10.46 0.21 5.24
C ARG A 25 9.30 -0.79 5.21
N ILE A 26 8.26 -0.48 4.44
CA ILE A 26 7.16 -1.42 4.17
C ILE A 26 7.45 -2.23 2.91
N TYR A 27 7.42 -3.57 3.06
CA TYR A 27 7.65 -4.53 1.98
C TYR A 27 6.32 -5.23 1.65
N LEU A 28 5.74 -4.92 0.49
CA LEU A 28 4.53 -5.56 0.01
C LEU A 28 4.89 -6.81 -0.81
N MET A 29 4.54 -7.97 -0.28
CA MET A 29 4.85 -9.28 -0.86
C MET A 29 3.57 -10.08 -1.10
N GLY A 30 3.57 -10.94 -2.12
CA GLY A 30 2.48 -11.86 -2.39
C GLY A 30 2.92 -13.05 -3.23
N GLN A 31 2.13 -14.12 -3.25
CA GLN A 31 2.38 -15.32 -4.06
C GLN A 31 1.11 -15.75 -4.79
N SER A 32 1.26 -16.27 -6.03
CA SER A 32 0.12 -16.70 -6.88
C SER A 32 -0.92 -15.58 -7.03
N ALA A 33 -2.18 -15.84 -6.66
CA ALA A 33 -3.23 -14.83 -6.65
C ALA A 33 -2.89 -13.62 -5.76
N GLY A 34 -2.14 -13.82 -4.66
CA GLY A 34 -1.70 -12.74 -3.77
C GLY A 34 -0.75 -11.75 -4.45
N ALA A 35 0.19 -12.25 -5.27
CA ALA A 35 1.09 -11.39 -6.04
C ALA A 35 0.31 -10.55 -7.06
N HIS A 36 -0.64 -11.17 -7.76
CA HIS A 36 -1.50 -10.49 -8.71
C HIS A 36 -2.33 -9.39 -8.04
N ILE A 37 -3.00 -9.69 -6.92
CA ILE A 37 -3.84 -8.72 -6.20
C ILE A 37 -2.99 -7.59 -5.63
N ALA A 38 -1.79 -7.87 -5.11
CA ALA A 38 -0.86 -6.85 -4.63
C ALA A 38 -0.48 -5.88 -5.76
N GLY A 39 -0.16 -6.39 -6.96
CA GLY A 39 0.09 -5.57 -8.15
C GLY A 39 -1.10 -4.69 -8.53
N CYS A 40 -2.32 -5.26 -8.55
CA CYS A 40 -3.54 -4.47 -8.82
C CYS A 40 -3.77 -3.40 -7.75
N ALA A 41 -3.52 -3.70 -6.47
CA ALA A 41 -3.69 -2.76 -5.38
C ALA A 41 -2.70 -1.59 -5.47
N LEU A 42 -1.43 -1.86 -5.79
CA LEU A 42 -0.43 -0.82 -6.04
C LEU A 42 -0.85 0.13 -7.17
N LEU A 43 -1.36 -0.42 -8.29
CA LEU A 43 -1.85 0.42 -9.39
C LEU A 43 -3.01 1.31 -8.94
N VAL A 44 -3.98 0.76 -8.20
CA VAL A 44 -5.11 1.54 -7.68
C VAL A 44 -4.65 2.63 -6.72
N LEU A 45 -3.73 2.32 -5.80
CA LEU A 45 -3.18 3.30 -4.87
C LEU A 45 -2.40 4.39 -5.59
N ALA A 46 -1.62 4.05 -6.64
CA ALA A 46 -0.87 5.03 -7.42
C ALA A 46 -1.79 5.98 -8.19
N ILE A 47 -2.89 5.46 -8.76
CA ILE A 47 -3.93 6.30 -9.38
C ILE A 47 -4.54 7.24 -8.34
N GLN A 48 -4.89 6.72 -7.16
CA GLN A 48 -5.46 7.54 -6.08
C GLN A 48 -4.49 8.63 -5.60
N GLU A 49 -3.20 8.30 -5.46
CA GLU A 49 -2.15 9.23 -5.12
C GLU A 49 -2.00 10.32 -6.19
N SER A 50 -2.01 9.95 -7.48
CA SER A 50 -1.91 10.94 -8.57
C SER A 50 -3.06 11.95 -8.57
N VAL A 51 -4.25 11.56 -8.11
CA VAL A 51 -5.44 12.43 -8.03
C VAL A 51 -5.44 13.26 -6.75
N LYS A 52 -4.99 12.70 -5.62
CA LYS A 52 -5.06 13.34 -4.30
C LYS A 52 -3.81 14.13 -3.94
N GLY A 53 -2.68 13.89 -4.62
CA GLY A 53 -1.39 14.46 -4.30
C GLY A 53 -1.00 14.21 -2.84
N GLU A 54 -0.67 15.29 -2.12
CA GLU A 54 -0.26 15.25 -0.71
C GLU A 54 -1.35 14.74 0.24
N ASN A 55 -2.62 14.77 -0.16
CA ASN A 55 -3.76 14.27 0.64
C ASN A 55 -3.99 12.76 0.46
N ALA A 56 -3.10 12.05 -0.24
CA ALA A 56 -3.19 10.61 -0.38
C ALA A 56 -3.01 9.90 0.97
N SER A 57 -3.81 8.86 1.20
CA SER A 57 -3.74 8.07 2.44
C SER A 57 -2.52 7.15 2.52
N VAL A 58 -1.82 6.95 1.40
CA VAL A 58 -0.60 6.15 1.25
C VAL A 58 0.20 6.79 0.14
N LYS A 59 1.52 6.83 0.30
CA LYS A 59 2.47 7.13 -0.78
C LYS A 59 3.01 5.81 -1.32
N VAL A 60 2.75 5.53 -2.60
CA VAL A 60 3.18 4.28 -3.23
C VAL A 60 4.70 4.25 -3.38
N SER A 61 5.37 5.41 -3.45
CA SER A 61 6.83 5.52 -3.45
C SER A 61 7.50 4.87 -2.24
N ASP A 62 6.80 4.80 -1.11
CA ASP A 62 7.34 4.36 0.17
C ASP A 62 7.13 2.84 0.36
N LEU A 63 6.36 2.21 -0.54
CA LEU A 63 6.12 0.77 -0.57
C LEU A 63 7.12 0.06 -1.48
N LYS A 64 7.82 -0.94 -0.95
CA LYS A 64 8.75 -1.79 -1.72
C LYS A 64 8.03 -3.08 -2.10
N ALA A 65 7.79 -3.29 -3.39
CA ALA A 65 7.08 -4.46 -3.90
C ALA A 65 8.04 -5.52 -4.45
N TYR A 66 7.78 -6.79 -4.15
CA TYR A 66 8.58 -7.96 -4.56
C TYR A 66 7.69 -9.12 -5.04
#